data_AF-Q5MPF0-F1
#
_entry.id   AF-Q5MPF0-F1
#
_cell.length_a   1.000
_cell.length_b   1.000
_cell.length_c   1.000
_cell.angle_alpha   90.00
_cell.angle_beta   90.00
_cell.angle_gamma   90.00
#
_symmetry.space_group_name_H-M   'P 1'
#
loop_
_entity.id
_entity.type
_entity.pdbx_description
1 polymer ?
#
loop_
_entity_poly.entity_id
_entity_poly.type
_entity_poly.pdbx_seq_one_letter_code
_entity_poly.pdbx_strand_id
1 'polypeptide(L)'
;MEKSKYKRDWNKYDKNVITRYTLMFPFYVFKHWWDLLAKKNKHAKKTYKAPKEFNEFLAFLHIFLPYRAIEGVLRALKRLKIIPTSLDYSTLWERVKNMIIKFPEANDQLEVIADATGITTNRGGQYIIPKWGKTKDSKFLKIEIVMDKDPFDVINGEVTSNEVESAVKSVKDFQDKGKKVKKFYGDKAYYANEVYKTGVEVVVPPRKNVFTRRGHPARRKAVKEFKRVGYNRWKEEKGYGVRWRNESLFFSVKRTFGEFVRASSFLGQVVKAKLKFWVYAWMGPLDNFVVGRAPGIRV
;
A
#
# COMPACT_ATOMS: atom_id res chain seq x y z
N MET A 1 29.87 -23.43 -5.25
CA MET A 1 28.58 -23.48 -4.53
C MET A 1 27.50 -23.89 -5.51
N GLU A 2 27.07 -25.14 -5.47
CA GLU A 2 25.90 -25.60 -6.23
C GLU A 2 24.67 -24.81 -5.81
N LYS A 3 23.95 -24.23 -6.78
CA LYS A 3 22.62 -23.68 -6.54
C LYS A 3 21.72 -24.86 -6.17
N SER A 4 21.39 -25.02 -4.89
CA SER A 4 20.37 -25.97 -4.49
C SER A 4 19.11 -25.68 -5.30
N LYS A 5 18.65 -26.67 -6.07
CA LYS A 5 17.43 -26.56 -6.88
C LYS A 5 16.27 -26.52 -5.88
N TYR A 6 15.81 -25.33 -5.53
CA TYR A 6 14.64 -25.17 -4.66
C TYR A 6 13.46 -25.93 -5.28
N LYS A 7 13.13 -27.11 -4.71
CA LYS A 7 11.98 -27.90 -5.13
C LYS A 7 10.76 -27.31 -4.44
N ARG A 8 10.01 -26.50 -5.18
CA ARG A 8 8.77 -25.89 -4.68
C ARG A 8 7.76 -26.99 -4.37
N ASP A 9 7.24 -26.99 -3.14
CA ASP A 9 6.07 -27.78 -2.77
C ASP A 9 4.83 -27.16 -3.41
N TRP A 10 4.35 -27.79 -4.48
CA TRP A 10 3.19 -27.34 -5.26
C TRP A 10 1.90 -27.42 -4.44
N ASN A 11 1.71 -28.46 -3.63
CA ASN A 11 0.50 -28.61 -2.81
C ASN A 11 0.39 -27.49 -1.78
N LYS A 12 1.50 -27.18 -1.10
CA LYS A 12 1.54 -26.05 -0.16
C LYS A 12 1.34 -24.71 -0.88
N TYR A 13 1.96 -24.53 -2.04
CA TYR A 13 1.79 -23.32 -2.83
C TYR A 13 0.33 -23.12 -3.27
N ASP A 14 -0.31 -24.14 -3.82
CA ASP A 14 -1.68 -24.08 -4.30
C ASP A 14 -2.66 -23.82 -3.15
N LYS A 15 -2.49 -24.51 -2.02
CA LYS A 15 -3.29 -24.25 -0.81
C LYS A 15 -3.16 -22.78 -0.38
N ASN A 16 -1.95 -22.23 -0.37
CA ASN A 16 -1.72 -20.84 0.00
C ASN A 16 -2.38 -19.86 -0.98
N VAL A 17 -2.30 -20.15 -2.29
CA VAL A 17 -2.96 -19.33 -3.32
C VAL A 17 -4.47 -19.36 -3.14
N ILE A 18 -5.07 -20.55 -2.96
CA ILE A 18 -6.51 -20.70 -2.74
C ILE A 18 -6.94 -19.96 -1.47
N THR A 19 -6.26 -20.21 -0.34
CA THR A 19 -6.53 -19.55 0.94
C THR A 19 -6.45 -18.03 0.80
N ARG A 20 -5.41 -17.51 0.13
CA ARG A 20 -5.28 -16.07 -0.15
C ARG A 20 -6.51 -15.52 -0.83
N TYR A 21 -6.98 -16.15 -1.91
CA TYR A 21 -8.16 -15.67 -2.64
C TYR A 21 -9.46 -15.85 -1.84
N THR A 22 -9.57 -16.89 -1.00
CA THR A 22 -10.70 -17.06 -0.08
C THR A 22 -10.78 -15.94 0.96
N LEU A 23 -9.64 -15.54 1.52
CA LEU A 23 -9.56 -14.45 2.51
C LEU A 23 -9.69 -13.06 1.87
N MET A 24 -9.25 -12.94 0.62
CA MET A 24 -9.27 -11.71 -0.17
C MET A 24 -10.69 -11.27 -0.56
N PHE A 25 -11.57 -12.20 -0.92
CA PHE A 25 -12.96 -11.85 -1.20
C PHE A 25 -13.70 -11.69 0.13
N PRO A 26 -14.25 -10.50 0.46
CA PRO A 26 -14.84 -10.25 1.76
C PRO A 26 -16.26 -10.83 1.86
N PHE A 27 -16.44 -12.11 1.53
CA PHE A 27 -17.71 -12.83 1.62
C PHE A 27 -18.28 -12.88 3.04
N TYR A 28 -17.43 -12.67 4.05
CA TYR A 28 -17.86 -12.50 5.45
C TYR A 28 -18.92 -11.40 5.61
N VAL A 29 -18.94 -10.39 4.72
CA VAL A 29 -19.95 -9.31 4.73
C VAL A 29 -21.36 -9.87 4.59
N PHE A 30 -21.55 -10.95 3.83
CA PHE A 30 -22.86 -11.56 3.62
C PHE A 30 -23.25 -12.47 4.77
N LYS A 31 -22.27 -13.15 5.38
CA LYS A 31 -22.49 -13.96 6.59
C LYS A 31 -23.00 -13.11 7.76
N HIS A 32 -22.49 -11.89 7.89
CA HIS A 32 -22.82 -10.97 8.98
C HIS A 32 -23.68 -9.77 8.52
N TRP A 33 -24.31 -9.87 7.35
CA TRP A 33 -24.97 -8.74 6.71
C TRP A 33 -25.97 -8.04 7.62
N TRP A 34 -26.87 -8.82 8.22
CA TRP A 34 -27.94 -8.30 9.07
C TRP A 34 -27.41 -7.69 10.37
N ASP A 35 -26.39 -8.30 10.99
CA ASP A 35 -25.74 -7.78 12.19
C ASP A 35 -25.03 -6.46 11.93
N LEU A 36 -24.27 -6.40 10.83
CA LEU A 36 -23.57 -5.20 10.39
C LEU A 36 -24.56 -4.07 10.06
N LEU A 37 -25.66 -4.42 9.40
CA LEU A 37 -26.73 -3.47 9.05
C LEU A 37 -27.41 -2.93 10.32
N ALA A 38 -27.77 -3.80 11.26
CA ALA A 38 -28.40 -3.42 12.52
C ALA A 38 -27.46 -2.53 13.36
N LYS A 39 -26.19 -2.93 13.51
CA LYS A 39 -25.17 -2.14 14.24
C LYS A 39 -24.99 -0.76 13.63
N LYS A 40 -24.91 -0.65 12.30
CA LYS A 40 -24.71 0.63 11.62
C LYS A 40 -25.92 1.56 11.75
N ASN A 41 -27.12 0.99 11.81
CA ASN A 41 -28.38 1.73 11.80
C ASN A 41 -29.07 1.81 13.17
N LYS A 42 -28.44 1.33 14.25
CA LYS A 42 -28.99 1.34 15.62
C LYS A 42 -29.55 2.70 16.07
N HIS A 43 -28.95 3.79 15.59
CA HIS A 43 -29.35 5.17 15.92
C HIS A 43 -29.81 5.97 14.69
N ALA A 44 -30.05 5.31 13.55
CA ALA A 44 -30.49 5.99 12.33
C ALA A 44 -31.97 6.37 12.45
N LYS A 45 -32.27 7.67 12.36
CA LYS A 45 -33.64 8.18 12.53
C LYS A 45 -34.44 8.34 11.23
N LYS A 46 -33.78 8.41 10.06
CA LYS A 46 -34.45 8.69 8.77
C LYS A 46 -33.85 7.93 7.58
N THR A 47 -32.54 7.97 7.40
CA THR A 47 -31.88 7.36 6.23
C THR A 47 -31.04 6.16 6.62
N TYR A 48 -31.31 5.03 5.96
CA TYR A 48 -30.52 3.81 6.09
C TYR A 48 -29.11 4.00 5.54
N LYS A 49 -28.11 3.63 6.33
CA LYS A 49 -26.69 3.68 5.97
C LYS A 49 -26.19 2.26 5.77
N ALA A 50 -25.54 2.01 4.63
CA ALA A 50 -24.90 0.71 4.44
C ALA A 50 -23.70 0.56 5.39
N PRO A 51 -23.38 -0.68 5.82
CA PRO A 51 -22.18 -0.96 6.60
C PRO A 51 -20.88 -0.56 5.86
N LYS A 52 -19.81 -0.32 6.61
CA LYS A 52 -18.50 0.04 6.04
C LYS A 52 -17.93 -1.12 5.23
N GLU A 53 -18.10 -2.32 5.75
CA GLU A 53 -17.72 -3.62 5.20
C GLU A 53 -18.38 -3.86 3.84
N PHE A 54 -19.59 -3.33 3.62
CA PHE A 54 -20.22 -3.38 2.31
C PHE A 54 -19.50 -2.47 1.31
N ASN A 55 -19.17 -1.24 1.69
CA ASN A 55 -18.41 -0.34 0.81
C ASN A 55 -17.01 -0.93 0.49
N GLU A 56 -16.39 -1.62 1.44
CA GLU A 56 -15.15 -2.38 1.25
C GLU A 56 -15.31 -3.52 0.22
N PHE A 57 -16.39 -4.30 0.31
CA PHE A 57 -16.74 -5.31 -0.69
C PHE A 57 -16.94 -4.69 -2.09
N LEU A 58 -17.66 -3.57 -2.19
CA LEU A 58 -17.87 -2.87 -3.45
C LEU A 58 -16.56 -2.33 -4.05
N ALA A 59 -15.70 -1.75 -3.21
CA ALA A 59 -14.41 -1.24 -3.62
C ALA A 59 -13.48 -2.36 -4.11
N PHE A 60 -13.52 -3.52 -3.43
CA PHE A 60 -12.82 -4.72 -3.85
C PHE A 60 -13.29 -5.20 -5.23
N LEU A 61 -14.61 -5.35 -5.44
CA LEU A 61 -15.14 -5.72 -6.76
C LEU A 61 -14.73 -4.71 -7.85
N HIS A 62 -14.66 -3.42 -7.51
CA HIS A 62 -14.29 -2.36 -8.46
C HIS A 62 -12.84 -2.43 -8.97
N ILE A 63 -11.98 -3.20 -8.30
CA ILE A 63 -10.64 -3.49 -8.83
C ILE A 63 -10.77 -4.24 -10.15
N PHE A 64 -11.65 -5.24 -10.21
CA PHE A 64 -11.82 -6.16 -11.34
C PHE A 64 -12.96 -5.77 -12.29
N LEU A 65 -14.04 -5.19 -11.75
CA LEU A 65 -15.28 -4.97 -12.47
C LEU A 65 -15.60 -3.47 -12.64
N PRO A 66 -16.14 -3.04 -13.80
CA PRO A 66 -16.72 -1.71 -13.92
C PRO A 66 -18.01 -1.59 -13.07
N TYR A 67 -18.39 -0.37 -12.67
CA TYR A 67 -19.53 -0.14 -11.78
C TYR A 67 -20.85 -0.78 -12.26
N ARG A 68 -21.12 -0.76 -13.57
CA ARG A 68 -22.32 -1.41 -14.14
C ARG A 68 -22.33 -2.93 -13.99
N ALA A 69 -21.16 -3.57 -14.06
CA ALA A 69 -21.05 -5.00 -13.79
C ALA A 69 -21.28 -5.31 -12.31
N ILE A 70 -20.78 -4.46 -11.40
CA ILE A 70 -21.05 -4.57 -9.95
C ILE A 70 -22.55 -4.42 -9.67
N GLU A 71 -23.23 -3.45 -10.30
CA GLU A 71 -24.69 -3.31 -10.20
C GLU A 71 -25.40 -4.61 -10.64
N GLY A 72 -24.97 -5.23 -11.76
CA GLY A 72 -25.48 -6.53 -12.19
C GLY A 72 -25.29 -7.63 -11.13
N VAL A 73 -24.12 -7.71 -10.51
CA VAL A 73 -23.84 -8.63 -9.39
C VAL A 73 -24.79 -8.36 -8.22
N LEU A 74 -24.98 -7.11 -7.82
CA LEU A 74 -25.89 -6.76 -6.72
C LEU A 74 -27.36 -7.08 -7.04
N ARG A 75 -27.81 -6.87 -8.28
CA ARG A 75 -29.15 -7.27 -8.74
C ARG A 75 -29.34 -8.79 -8.62
N ALA A 76 -28.32 -9.58 -8.97
CA ALA A 76 -28.35 -11.03 -8.80
C ALA A 76 -28.40 -11.44 -7.31
N LEU A 77 -27.56 -10.84 -6.46
CA LEU A 77 -27.57 -11.10 -5.01
C LEU A 77 -28.91 -10.73 -4.35
N LYS A 78 -29.54 -9.64 -4.79
CA LYS A 78 -30.89 -9.25 -4.36
C LYS A 78 -31.93 -10.30 -4.75
N ARG A 79 -31.88 -10.81 -5.99
CA ARG A 79 -32.79 -11.87 -6.47
C ARG A 79 -32.63 -13.16 -5.66
N LEU A 80 -31.41 -13.47 -5.24
CA LEU A 80 -31.10 -14.58 -4.35
C LEU A 80 -31.42 -14.31 -2.86
N LYS A 81 -31.97 -13.13 -2.54
CA LYS A 81 -32.30 -12.69 -1.17
C LYS A 81 -31.10 -12.69 -0.21
N ILE A 82 -29.87 -12.61 -0.73
CA ILE A 82 -28.64 -12.49 0.07
C ILE A 82 -28.51 -11.06 0.64
N ILE A 83 -28.96 -10.06 -0.12
CA ILE A 83 -29.03 -8.66 0.29
C ILE A 83 -30.45 -8.11 0.09
N PRO A 84 -30.89 -7.12 0.90
CA PRO A 84 -32.24 -6.57 0.83
C PRO A 84 -32.50 -5.74 -0.42
N THR A 85 -31.47 -5.10 -0.96
CA THR A 85 -31.59 -4.26 -2.15
C THR A 85 -30.28 -4.19 -2.93
N SER A 86 -30.37 -3.83 -4.20
CA SER A 86 -29.26 -3.55 -5.09
C SER A 86 -29.01 -2.05 -5.16
N LEU A 87 -27.77 -1.65 -5.43
CA LEU A 87 -27.41 -0.26 -5.69
C LEU A 87 -27.21 -0.06 -7.20
N ASP A 88 -27.68 1.07 -7.73
CA ASP A 88 -27.37 1.50 -9.09
C ASP A 88 -25.90 1.95 -9.21
N TYR A 89 -25.38 1.96 -10.43
CA TYR A 89 -23.97 2.26 -10.69
C TYR A 89 -23.54 3.66 -10.25
N SER A 90 -24.45 4.65 -10.25
CA SER A 90 -24.14 6.03 -9.84
C SER A 90 -23.93 6.07 -8.33
N THR A 91 -24.85 5.47 -7.57
CA THR A 91 -24.72 5.30 -6.12
C THR A 91 -23.45 4.52 -5.75
N LEU A 92 -23.11 3.47 -6.51
CA LEU A 92 -21.87 2.72 -6.31
C LEU A 92 -20.63 3.58 -6.52
N TRP A 93 -20.61 4.36 -7.61
CA TRP A 93 -19.50 5.24 -7.92
C TRP A 93 -19.27 6.29 -6.83
N GLU A 94 -20.33 6.94 -6.34
CA GLU A 94 -20.22 7.92 -5.27
C GLU A 94 -19.66 7.31 -3.98
N ARG A 95 -20.12 6.11 -3.62
CA ARG A 95 -19.68 5.41 -2.41
C ARG A 95 -18.19 5.03 -2.47
N VAL A 96 -17.75 4.42 -3.56
CA VAL A 96 -16.36 3.97 -3.70
C VAL A 96 -15.42 5.18 -3.85
N LYS A 97 -15.83 6.19 -4.61
CA LYS A 97 -15.05 7.43 -4.79
C LYS A 97 -14.79 8.17 -3.48
N ASN A 98 -15.80 8.22 -2.60
CA ASN A 98 -15.72 8.93 -1.31
C ASN A 98 -15.28 8.02 -0.15
N MET A 99 -14.83 6.80 -0.44
CA MET A 99 -14.39 5.86 0.57
C MET A 99 -13.08 6.33 1.22
N ILE A 100 -13.06 6.39 2.55
CA ILE A 100 -11.83 6.63 3.30
C ILE A 100 -11.04 5.32 3.35
N ILE A 101 -9.99 5.25 2.54
CA ILE A 101 -9.08 4.09 2.47
C ILE A 101 -8.13 4.16 3.66
N LYS A 102 -8.26 3.21 4.59
CA LYS A 102 -7.40 3.08 5.77
C LYS A 102 -6.58 1.80 5.69
N PHE A 103 -5.26 1.94 5.68
CA PHE A 103 -4.34 0.81 5.79
C PHE A 103 -4.36 0.23 7.22
N PRO A 104 -3.91 -1.03 7.40
CA PRO A 104 -3.69 -1.63 8.71
C PRO A 104 -2.94 -0.70 9.67
N GLU A 105 -3.30 -0.77 10.96
CA GLU A 105 -2.64 0.04 11.99
C GLU A 105 -1.19 -0.40 12.19
N ALA A 106 -0.31 0.59 12.34
CA ALA A 106 1.10 0.36 12.60
C ALA A 106 1.34 0.02 14.07
N ASN A 107 2.35 -0.81 14.34
CA ASN A 107 2.78 -1.13 15.70
C ASN A 107 3.35 0.08 16.44
N ASP A 108 3.47 -0.03 17.76
CA ASP A 108 3.97 1.07 18.60
C ASP A 108 5.46 1.35 18.38
N GLN A 109 6.23 0.36 17.96
CA GLN A 109 7.65 0.52 17.60
C GLN A 109 7.84 0.19 16.13
N LEU A 110 8.31 1.17 15.36
CA LEU A 110 8.35 1.07 13.90
C LEU A 110 9.77 1.15 13.36
N GLU A 111 10.03 0.27 12.39
CA GLU A 111 11.12 0.39 11.44
C GLU A 111 10.50 0.49 10.05
N VAL A 112 10.41 1.71 9.50
CA VAL A 112 9.58 1.96 8.30
C VAL A 112 10.39 1.84 7.02
N ILE A 113 9.83 1.18 6.00
CA ILE A 113 10.41 1.07 4.66
C ILE A 113 9.51 1.82 3.69
N ALA A 114 10.01 2.91 3.10
CA ALA A 114 9.29 3.69 2.10
C ALA A 114 9.89 3.50 0.70
N ASP A 115 9.03 3.33 -0.29
CA ASP A 115 9.40 3.34 -1.69
C ASP A 115 8.19 3.79 -2.52
N ALA A 116 8.44 4.29 -3.72
CA ALA A 116 7.39 4.76 -4.62
C ALA A 116 7.38 3.98 -5.93
N THR A 117 6.18 3.76 -6.46
CA THR A 117 5.99 3.10 -7.74
C THR A 117 5.02 3.85 -8.64
N GLY A 118 5.25 3.76 -9.95
CA GLY A 118 4.33 4.25 -10.97
C GLY A 118 3.26 3.20 -11.30
N ILE A 119 2.01 3.65 -11.37
CA ILE A 119 0.87 2.90 -11.91
C ILE A 119 0.42 3.58 -13.20
N THR A 120 0.35 2.82 -14.29
CA THR A 120 0.02 3.35 -15.61
C THR A 120 -1.43 3.80 -15.68
N THR A 121 -1.68 4.96 -16.27
CA THR A 121 -3.03 5.49 -16.49
C THR A 121 -3.42 5.27 -17.96
N ASN A 122 -4.65 4.83 -18.20
CA ASN A 122 -5.08 4.37 -19.54
C ASN A 122 -5.34 5.52 -20.54
N ARG A 123 -5.07 6.77 -20.17
CA ARG A 123 -5.14 7.94 -21.05
C ARG A 123 -3.77 8.60 -21.04
N GLY A 124 -3.05 8.55 -22.16
CA GLY A 124 -1.89 9.41 -22.36
C GLY A 124 -2.31 10.86 -22.13
N GLY A 125 -1.62 11.57 -21.24
CA GLY A 125 -1.83 13.01 -21.07
C GLY A 125 -2.22 13.49 -19.67
N GLN A 126 -1.90 12.79 -18.57
CA GLN A 126 -2.01 13.41 -17.24
C GLN A 126 -0.75 13.18 -16.39
N TYR A 127 0.07 14.23 -16.33
CA TYR A 127 0.88 14.55 -15.15
C TYR A 127 0.08 15.54 -14.30
N ILE A 128 -0.09 15.27 -13.01
CA ILE A 128 -0.40 16.29 -12.01
C ILE A 128 0.47 15.91 -10.81
N ILE A 129 1.52 16.64 -10.42
CA ILE A 129 1.63 18.08 -10.16
C ILE A 129 3.00 18.62 -10.67
N PRO A 130 3.05 19.79 -11.34
CA PRO A 130 4.29 20.43 -11.78
C PRO A 130 5.01 21.13 -10.62
N LYS A 131 6.33 20.96 -10.49
CA LYS A 131 7.14 21.83 -9.62
C LYS A 131 8.04 22.80 -10.40
N TRP A 132 8.45 22.50 -11.63
CA TRP A 132 9.31 23.39 -12.44
C TRP A 132 9.07 23.13 -13.93
N GLY A 133 8.67 24.17 -14.67
CA GLY A 133 8.20 24.06 -16.05
C GLY A 133 9.18 23.38 -17.00
N LYS A 134 8.71 22.34 -17.69
CA LYS A 134 9.06 21.94 -19.07
C LYS A 134 8.10 20.81 -19.52
N THR A 135 7.70 20.89 -20.78
CA THR A 135 6.65 20.12 -21.47
C THR A 135 7.15 18.74 -21.94
N LYS A 136 6.43 17.66 -21.58
CA LYS A 136 6.05 16.50 -22.40
C LYS A 136 5.39 15.40 -21.54
N ASP A 137 4.44 14.70 -22.17
CA ASP A 137 3.43 13.80 -21.62
C ASP A 137 3.87 12.85 -20.51
N SER A 138 2.97 12.59 -19.57
CA SER A 138 3.21 11.57 -18.56
C SER A 138 1.99 10.68 -18.35
N LYS A 139 2.29 9.38 -18.21
CA LYS A 139 1.37 8.23 -18.37
C LYS A 139 1.21 7.42 -17.08
N PHE A 140 1.64 7.97 -15.93
CA PHE A 140 1.75 7.21 -14.69
C PHE A 140 1.37 8.05 -13.46
N LEU A 141 0.59 7.46 -12.58
CA LEU A 141 0.31 7.96 -11.23
C LEU A 141 1.35 7.39 -10.27
N LYS A 142 2.04 8.24 -9.51
CA LYS A 142 3.04 7.80 -8.53
C LYS A 142 2.39 7.63 -7.15
N ILE A 143 2.57 6.47 -6.55
CA ILE A 143 2.13 6.14 -5.21
C ILE A 143 3.34 5.75 -4.35
N GLU A 144 3.51 6.42 -3.22
CA GLU A 144 4.42 6.01 -2.16
C GLU A 144 3.71 5.00 -1.25
N ILE A 145 4.40 3.90 -0.97
CA ILE A 145 3.95 2.90 -0.02
C ILE A 145 4.95 2.86 1.14
N VAL A 146 4.42 2.87 2.36
CA VAL A 146 5.19 2.73 3.59
C VAL A 146 4.80 1.42 4.26
N MET A 147 5.80 0.59 4.52
CA MET A 147 5.65 -0.66 5.24
C MET A 147 6.29 -0.58 6.62
N ASP A 148 5.71 -1.30 7.58
CA ASP A 148 6.44 -1.72 8.77
C ASP A 148 7.39 -2.87 8.36
N LYS A 149 8.59 -2.90 8.96
CA LYS A 149 9.58 -3.95 8.72
C LYS A 149 9.28 -5.18 9.57
N ASP A 150 8.65 -5.03 10.73
CA ASP A 150 8.30 -6.18 11.57
C ASP A 150 7.02 -5.91 12.37
N PRO A 151 5.87 -6.47 11.94
CA PRO A 151 5.63 -7.34 10.81
C PRO A 151 5.74 -6.62 9.46
N PHE A 152 5.88 -7.39 8.37
CA PHE A 152 5.99 -6.85 7.00
C PHE A 152 4.65 -6.42 6.42
N ASP A 153 4.02 -5.44 7.05
CA ASP A 153 2.68 -4.96 6.72
C ASP A 153 2.71 -3.57 6.08
N VAL A 154 1.84 -3.36 5.10
CA VAL A 154 1.64 -2.04 4.50
C VAL A 154 0.83 -1.18 5.45
N ILE A 155 1.44 -0.12 5.98
CA ILE A 155 0.86 0.74 7.02
C ILE A 155 0.44 2.12 6.51
N ASN A 156 0.94 2.53 5.33
CA ASN A 156 0.48 3.74 4.65
C ASN A 156 0.63 3.63 3.13
N GLY A 157 -0.17 4.40 2.40
CA GLY A 157 -0.11 4.52 0.95
C GLY A 157 -0.68 5.84 0.46
N GLU A 158 0.18 6.67 -0.14
CA GLU A 158 -0.17 8.04 -0.53
C GLU A 158 0.25 8.34 -1.98
N VAL A 159 -0.62 9.01 -2.72
CA VAL A 159 -0.25 9.47 -4.07
C VAL A 159 0.58 10.73 -3.91
N THR A 160 1.77 10.76 -4.50
CA THR A 160 2.70 11.86 -4.28
C THR A 160 3.44 12.26 -5.55
N SER A 161 3.69 13.56 -5.69
CA SER A 161 4.65 14.13 -6.65
C SER A 161 6.04 14.33 -6.04
N ASN A 162 6.18 14.21 -4.72
CA ASN A 162 7.40 14.43 -3.96
C ASN A 162 7.54 13.38 -2.84
N GLU A 163 8.35 12.35 -3.11
CA GLU A 163 8.61 11.22 -2.23
C GLU A 163 9.16 11.68 -0.86
N VAL A 164 10.11 12.63 -0.85
CA VAL A 164 10.70 13.14 0.40
C VAL A 164 9.66 13.76 1.31
N GLU A 165 8.77 14.58 0.75
CA GLU A 165 7.72 15.28 1.50
C GLU A 165 6.66 14.31 2.02
N SER A 166 6.27 13.33 1.19
CA SER A 166 5.32 12.27 1.57
C SER A 166 5.87 11.37 2.68
N ALA A 167 7.13 10.96 2.59
CA ALA A 167 7.79 10.17 3.64
C ALA A 167 7.91 10.95 4.96
N VAL A 168 8.32 12.23 4.90
CA VAL A 168 8.40 13.08 6.09
C VAL A 168 7.03 13.23 6.75
N LYS A 169 5.98 13.46 5.94
CA LYS A 169 4.60 13.53 6.43
C LYS A 169 4.20 12.20 7.09
N SER A 170 4.44 11.07 6.44
CA SER A 170 4.11 9.75 6.99
C SER A 170 4.81 9.49 8.33
N VAL A 171 6.10 9.80 8.45
CA VAL A 171 6.85 9.64 9.70
C VAL A 171 6.27 10.52 10.82
N LYS A 172 5.96 11.79 10.51
CA LYS A 172 5.34 12.70 11.48
C LYS A 172 3.95 12.24 11.89
N ASP A 173 3.11 11.83 10.94
CA ASP A 173 1.77 11.30 11.22
C ASP A 173 1.82 10.07 12.15
N PHE A 174 2.88 9.24 12.07
CA PHE A 174 3.09 8.15 13.03
C PHE A 174 3.55 8.64 14.40
N GLN A 175 4.49 9.59 14.45
CA GLN A 175 4.97 10.19 15.70
C GLN A 175 3.85 10.92 16.46
N ASP A 176 2.99 11.67 15.75
CA ASP A 176 1.84 12.39 16.29
C ASP A 176 0.77 11.43 16.86
N LYS A 177 0.71 10.20 16.32
CA LYS A 177 -0.12 9.11 16.86
C LYS A 177 0.54 8.34 18.01
N GLY A 178 1.65 8.85 18.55
CA GLY A 178 2.39 8.23 19.65
C GLY A 178 3.26 7.03 19.27
N LYS A 179 3.48 6.77 17.98
CA LYS A 179 4.29 5.64 17.51
C LYS A 179 5.78 6.00 17.50
N LYS A 180 6.63 5.09 18.01
CA LYS A 180 8.09 5.27 18.07
C LYS A 180 8.75 4.76 16.79
N VAL A 181 8.98 5.66 15.83
CA VAL A 181 9.73 5.36 14.61
C VAL A 181 11.24 5.36 14.90
N LYS A 182 11.87 4.19 14.88
CA LYS A 182 13.31 4.02 15.16
C LYS A 182 14.16 4.26 13.91
N LYS A 183 13.79 3.60 12.81
CA LYS A 183 14.55 3.62 11.55
C LYS A 183 13.65 3.92 10.37
N PHE A 184 14.20 4.62 9.39
CA PHE A 184 13.60 4.87 8.09
C PHE A 184 14.49 4.31 6.99
N TYR A 185 13.99 3.34 6.24
CA TYR A 185 14.66 2.75 5.08
C TYR A 185 14.05 3.33 3.80
N GLY A 186 14.90 3.75 2.88
CA GLY A 186 14.46 4.29 1.59
C GLY A 186 15.53 4.17 0.52
N ASP A 187 15.12 4.34 -0.72
CA ASP A 187 16.05 4.45 -1.83
C ASP A 187 16.83 5.80 -1.79
N LYS A 188 17.69 6.00 -2.79
CA LYS A 188 18.53 7.19 -2.89
C LYS A 188 17.72 8.49 -3.12
N ALA A 189 16.46 8.41 -3.55
CA ALA A 189 15.59 9.57 -3.72
C ALA A 189 15.28 10.23 -2.37
N TYR A 190 15.15 9.42 -1.31
CA TYR A 190 14.96 9.87 0.08
C TYR A 190 16.21 10.45 0.75
N TYR A 191 17.35 10.54 0.04
CA TYR A 191 18.53 11.23 0.54
C TYR A 191 18.30 12.76 0.55
N ALA A 192 17.66 13.27 1.59
CA ALA A 192 17.28 14.67 1.73
C ALA A 192 17.32 15.14 3.19
N ASN A 193 17.71 16.39 3.46
CA ASN A 193 17.89 16.89 4.84
C ASN A 193 16.60 16.81 5.66
N GLU A 194 15.47 16.98 5.00
CA GLU A 194 14.10 16.96 5.52
C GLU A 194 13.80 15.62 6.20
N VAL A 195 14.24 14.51 5.60
CA VAL A 195 14.09 13.17 6.20
C VAL A 195 14.92 13.08 7.49
N TYR A 196 16.17 13.57 7.49
CA TYR A 196 17.02 13.56 8.69
C TYR A 196 16.53 14.49 9.81
N LYS A 197 15.72 15.51 9.50
CA LYS A 197 15.12 16.41 10.50
C LYS A 197 13.98 15.75 11.29
N THR A 198 13.49 14.59 10.86
CA THR A 198 12.45 13.83 11.58
C THR A 198 12.95 13.16 12.86
N GLY A 199 14.27 13.14 13.09
CA GLY A 199 14.89 12.57 14.29
C GLY A 199 15.05 11.03 14.27
N VAL A 200 14.60 10.37 13.21
CA VAL A 200 14.75 8.90 13.05
C VAL A 200 16.13 8.54 12.49
N GLU A 201 16.59 7.30 12.74
CA GLU A 201 17.80 6.81 12.06
C GLU A 201 17.49 6.55 10.58
N VAL A 202 18.14 7.30 9.69
CA VAL A 202 17.92 7.20 8.25
C VAL A 202 18.89 6.21 7.62
N VAL A 203 18.35 5.10 7.12
CA VAL A 203 19.07 4.04 6.39
C VAL A 203 18.83 4.22 4.88
N VAL A 204 19.50 5.22 4.32
CA VAL A 204 19.42 5.60 2.89
C VAL A 204 20.83 5.77 2.33
N PRO A 205 21.19 5.13 1.20
CA PRO A 205 22.51 5.31 0.61
C PRO A 205 22.72 6.75 0.12
N PRO A 206 23.90 7.35 0.37
CA PRO A 206 24.17 8.72 -0.04
C PRO A 206 24.28 8.87 -1.57
N ARG A 207 24.14 10.11 -2.06
CA ARG A 207 24.39 10.43 -3.47
C ARG A 207 25.87 10.32 -3.86
N LYS A 208 26.19 10.02 -5.13
CA LYS A 208 27.56 9.75 -5.60
C LYS A 208 28.52 10.94 -5.31
N ASN A 209 28.03 12.17 -5.36
CA ASN A 209 28.83 13.40 -5.20
C ASN A 209 28.44 14.22 -3.97
N VAL A 210 28.28 13.58 -2.81
CA VAL A 210 27.86 14.28 -1.59
C VAL A 210 29.03 14.99 -0.90
N PHE A 211 28.88 16.30 -0.71
CA PHE A 211 29.71 17.09 0.19
C PHE A 211 29.43 16.75 1.65
N THR A 212 30.47 16.37 2.38
CA THR A 212 30.41 15.99 3.81
C THR A 212 30.34 17.18 4.76
N ARG A 213 30.51 18.41 4.26
CA ARG A 213 30.60 19.64 5.09
C ARG A 213 29.28 20.41 5.21
N ARG A 214 28.35 20.28 4.27
CA ARG A 214 27.06 21.02 4.25
C ARG A 214 25.87 20.12 4.63
N GLY A 215 24.79 20.69 5.15
CA GLY A 215 23.54 20.00 5.50
C GLY A 215 23.44 19.48 6.94
N HIS A 216 22.35 18.76 7.24
CA HIS A 216 22.00 18.33 8.61
C HIS A 216 23.11 17.51 9.28
N PRO A 217 23.42 17.70 10.59
CA PRO A 217 24.49 16.97 11.28
C PRO A 217 24.36 15.45 11.19
N ALA A 218 23.16 14.90 11.41
CA ALA A 218 22.92 13.44 11.30
C ALA A 218 23.20 12.92 9.89
N ARG A 219 22.86 13.69 8.85
CA ARG A 219 23.17 13.37 7.46
C ARG A 219 24.66 13.33 7.22
N ARG A 220 25.40 14.33 7.71
CA ARG A 220 26.87 14.38 7.58
C ARG A 220 27.53 13.18 8.26
N LYS A 221 27.04 12.79 9.44
CA LYS A 221 27.50 11.59 10.17
C LYS A 221 27.27 10.32 9.34
N ALA A 222 26.05 10.12 8.81
CA ALA A 222 25.71 8.97 7.99
C ALA A 222 26.58 8.85 6.73
N VAL A 223 26.90 9.98 6.07
CA VAL A 223 27.78 9.99 4.89
C VAL A 223 29.22 9.63 5.25
N LYS A 224 29.75 10.13 6.37
CA LYS A 224 31.10 9.79 6.84
C LYS A 224 31.21 8.31 7.17
N GLU A 225 30.21 7.77 7.88
CA GLU A 225 30.09 6.35 8.20
C GLU A 225 30.08 5.51 6.93
N PHE A 226 29.20 5.82 5.97
CA PHE A 226 29.09 5.14 4.68
C PHE A 226 30.42 5.12 3.90
N LYS A 227 31.11 6.27 3.83
CA LYS A 227 32.41 6.36 3.12
C LYS A 227 33.51 5.56 3.81
N ARG A 228 33.48 5.45 5.14
CA ARG A 228 34.49 4.73 5.93
C ARG A 228 34.38 3.21 5.76
N VAL A 229 33.15 2.67 5.79
CA VAL A 229 32.94 1.22 5.78
C VAL A 229 32.68 0.64 4.39
N GLY A 230 32.27 1.47 3.43
CA GLY A 230 31.91 1.04 2.08
C GLY A 230 30.51 0.44 1.97
N TYR A 231 29.99 0.32 0.75
CA TYR A 231 28.57 -0.03 0.51
C TYR A 231 28.17 -1.40 1.07
N ASN A 232 28.96 -2.45 0.81
CA ASN A 232 28.58 -3.83 1.20
C ASN A 232 28.49 -3.98 2.72
N ARG A 233 29.53 -3.56 3.44
CA ARG A 233 29.55 -3.59 4.90
C ARG A 233 28.49 -2.69 5.51
N TRP A 234 28.29 -1.47 4.98
CA TRP A 234 27.21 -0.59 5.42
C TRP A 234 25.82 -1.22 5.22
N LYS A 235 25.60 -1.89 4.08
CA LYS A 235 24.33 -2.55 3.75
C LYS A 235 24.01 -3.66 4.76
N GLU A 236 25.01 -4.43 5.16
CA GLU A 236 24.90 -5.48 6.18
C GLU A 236 24.67 -4.87 7.58
N GLU A 237 25.55 -3.96 8.03
CA GLU A 237 25.48 -3.35 9.37
C GLU A 237 24.18 -2.58 9.60
N LYS A 238 23.68 -1.86 8.59
CA LYS A 238 22.42 -1.10 8.69
C LYS A 238 21.18 -1.93 8.34
N GLY A 239 21.34 -3.15 7.84
CA GLY A 239 20.23 -3.98 7.38
C GLY A 239 19.50 -3.41 6.16
N TYR A 240 20.17 -2.61 5.32
CA TYR A 240 19.57 -1.96 4.14
C TYR A 240 18.98 -2.96 3.14
N GLY A 241 19.41 -4.22 3.21
CA GLY A 241 18.86 -5.32 2.41
C GLY A 241 17.34 -5.39 2.44
N VAL A 242 16.65 -5.05 3.56
CA VAL A 242 15.19 -5.19 3.64
C VAL A 242 14.37 -4.41 2.60
N ARG A 243 14.96 -3.40 1.94
CA ARG A 243 14.29 -2.61 0.90
C ARG A 243 13.75 -3.44 -0.27
N TRP A 244 14.40 -4.56 -0.63
CA TRP A 244 13.95 -5.42 -1.74
C TRP A 244 12.50 -5.93 -1.58
N ARG A 245 11.97 -5.90 -0.36
CA ARG A 245 10.60 -6.31 -0.06
C ARG A 245 9.56 -5.35 -0.62
N ASN A 246 9.84 -4.04 -0.69
CA ASN A 246 8.93 -3.08 -1.36
C ASN A 246 8.80 -3.40 -2.86
N GLU A 247 9.92 -3.74 -3.51
CA GLU A 247 9.91 -4.17 -4.92
C GLU A 247 9.08 -5.44 -5.11
N SER A 248 9.21 -6.40 -4.19
CA SER A 248 8.42 -7.64 -4.19
C SER A 248 6.92 -7.37 -3.98
N LEU A 249 6.57 -6.42 -3.10
CA LEU A 249 5.20 -5.97 -2.90
C LEU A 249 4.64 -5.36 -4.20
N PHE A 250 5.36 -4.39 -4.80
CA PHE A 250 4.94 -3.75 -6.05
C PHE A 250 4.71 -4.77 -7.15
N PHE A 251 5.64 -5.71 -7.31
CA PHE A 251 5.52 -6.78 -8.29
C PHE A 251 4.28 -7.64 -8.03
N SER A 252 4.03 -8.03 -6.77
CA SER A 252 2.88 -8.87 -6.39
C SER A 252 1.55 -8.16 -6.63
N VAL A 253 1.44 -6.88 -6.25
CA VAL A 253 0.25 -6.05 -6.48
C VAL A 253 -0.02 -5.88 -7.98
N LYS A 254 1.01 -5.56 -8.76
CA LYS A 254 0.92 -5.38 -10.22
C LYS A 254 0.55 -6.67 -10.93
N ARG A 255 1.08 -7.81 -10.48
CA ARG A 255 0.73 -9.13 -11.03
C ARG A 255 -0.71 -9.53 -10.70
N THR A 256 -1.18 -9.19 -9.51
CA THR A 256 -2.53 -9.58 -9.03
C THR A 256 -3.63 -8.70 -9.62
N PHE A 257 -3.41 -7.39 -9.74
CA PHE A 257 -4.45 -6.42 -10.11
C PHE A 257 -4.17 -5.67 -11.42
N GLY A 258 -3.10 -6.06 -12.12
CA GLY A 258 -2.60 -5.38 -13.31
C GLY A 258 -1.86 -4.06 -13.00
N GLU A 259 -1.15 -3.55 -13.99
CA GLU A 259 -0.35 -2.32 -13.88
C GLU A 259 -1.14 -1.04 -14.18
N PHE A 260 -2.37 -1.17 -14.68
CA PHE A 260 -3.15 -0.04 -15.21
C PHE A 260 -4.30 0.36 -14.29
N VAL A 261 -4.66 1.64 -14.29
CA VAL A 261 -5.93 2.15 -13.76
C VAL A 261 -6.82 2.64 -14.91
N ARG A 262 -8.04 2.09 -14.98
CA ARG A 262 -9.03 2.38 -16.05
C ARG A 262 -10.02 3.51 -15.70
N ALA A 263 -9.72 4.33 -14.70
CA ALA A 263 -10.57 5.46 -14.31
C ALA A 263 -10.32 6.69 -15.20
N SER A 264 -11.40 7.38 -15.61
CA SER A 264 -11.34 8.57 -16.45
C SER A 264 -10.99 9.85 -15.70
N SER A 265 -11.37 9.96 -14.42
CA SER A 265 -11.05 11.09 -13.56
C SER A 265 -9.81 10.84 -12.72
N PHE A 266 -9.04 11.89 -12.43
CA PHE A 266 -7.86 11.81 -11.58
C PHE A 266 -8.18 11.22 -10.20
N LEU A 267 -9.24 11.70 -9.54
CA LEU A 267 -9.67 11.17 -8.24
C LEU A 267 -10.02 9.67 -8.32
N GLY A 268 -10.68 9.23 -9.39
CA GLY A 268 -10.95 7.80 -9.61
C GLY A 268 -9.67 6.98 -9.82
N GLN A 269 -8.65 7.55 -10.47
CA GLN A 269 -7.33 6.92 -10.63
C GLN A 269 -6.63 6.79 -9.28
N VAL A 270 -6.64 7.85 -8.46
CA VAL A 270 -6.09 7.84 -7.09
C VAL A 270 -6.77 6.79 -6.23
N VAL A 271 -8.10 6.77 -6.18
CA VAL A 271 -8.87 5.79 -5.42
C VAL A 271 -8.52 4.38 -5.89
N LYS A 272 -8.56 4.10 -7.21
CA LYS A 272 -8.28 2.76 -7.72
C LYS A 272 -6.83 2.33 -7.49
N ALA A 273 -5.86 3.24 -7.59
CA ALA A 273 -4.46 2.97 -7.27
C ALA A 273 -4.28 2.60 -5.80
N LYS A 274 -4.82 3.42 -4.88
CA LYS A 274 -4.79 3.15 -3.44
C LYS A 274 -5.51 1.84 -3.09
N LEU A 275 -6.66 1.56 -3.69
CA LEU A 275 -7.42 0.33 -3.46
C LEU A 275 -6.62 -0.94 -3.78
N LYS A 276 -5.79 -0.95 -4.82
CA LYS A 276 -4.94 -2.10 -5.15
C LYS A 276 -4.00 -2.46 -4.00
N PHE A 277 -3.32 -1.45 -3.44
CA PHE A 277 -2.42 -1.65 -2.31
C PHE A 277 -3.18 -1.94 -1.02
N TRP A 278 -4.31 -1.26 -0.80
CA TRP A 278 -5.16 -1.48 0.37
C TRP A 278 -5.68 -2.92 0.41
N VAL A 279 -6.28 -3.42 -0.67
CA VAL A 279 -6.74 -4.81 -0.72
C VAL A 279 -5.60 -5.79 -0.47
N TYR A 280 -4.42 -5.55 -1.07
CA TYR A 280 -3.24 -6.39 -0.81
C TYR A 280 -2.76 -6.34 0.64
N ALA A 281 -2.78 -5.15 1.26
CA ALA A 281 -2.38 -4.95 2.66
C ALA A 281 -3.25 -5.77 3.60
N TRP A 282 -4.56 -5.85 3.33
CA TRP A 282 -5.48 -6.67 4.13
C TRP A 282 -5.33 -8.18 3.86
N MET A 283 -4.73 -8.60 2.73
CA MET A 283 -4.39 -10.02 2.51
C MET A 283 -3.22 -10.51 3.36
N GLY A 284 -2.19 -9.67 3.56
CA GLY A 284 -0.93 -10.07 4.20
C GLY A 284 -1.08 -10.66 5.61
N PRO A 285 -1.78 -9.98 6.53
CA PRO A 285 -2.06 -10.49 7.88
C PRO A 285 -2.92 -11.76 7.87
N LEU A 286 -3.86 -11.87 6.92
CA LEU A 286 -4.78 -13.01 6.79
C LEU A 286 -4.06 -14.28 6.29
N ASP A 287 -3.11 -14.15 5.33
CA ASP A 287 -2.25 -15.26 4.90
C ASP A 287 -1.34 -15.74 6.05
N ASN A 288 -0.73 -14.83 6.81
CA ASN A 288 0.15 -15.17 7.93
C ASN A 288 -0.58 -15.85 9.10
N PHE A 289 -1.86 -15.53 9.31
CA PHE A 289 -2.70 -16.11 10.36
C PHE A 289 -3.21 -17.52 10.00
N VAL A 290 -3.50 -17.79 8.72
CA VAL A 290 -4.09 -19.06 8.27
C VAL A 290 -3.05 -20.09 7.79
N VAL A 291 -1.91 -19.64 7.27
CA VAL A 291 -0.89 -20.51 6.67
C VAL A 291 0.33 -20.71 7.58
N GLY A 292 0.44 -19.90 8.63
CA GLY A 292 1.68 -19.71 9.38
C GLY A 292 2.68 -18.90 8.56
N ARG A 293 3.58 -18.16 9.23
CA ARG A 293 4.67 -17.43 8.56
C ARG A 293 5.39 -18.40 7.63
N ALA A 294 5.35 -18.15 6.32
CA ALA A 294 6.31 -18.79 5.43
C ALA A 294 7.69 -18.43 6.00
N PRO A 295 8.49 -19.41 6.46
CA PRO A 295 9.84 -19.12 6.88
C PRO A 295 10.47 -18.41 5.70
N GLY A 296 10.83 -17.14 5.93
CA GLY A 296 11.47 -16.34 4.92
C GLY A 296 12.59 -17.16 4.31
N ILE A 297 12.84 -16.93 3.01
CA ILE A 297 14.10 -17.33 2.41
C ILE A 297 15.19 -16.79 3.35
N ARG A 298 15.73 -17.67 4.19
CA ARG A 298 16.97 -17.46 4.91
C ARG A 298 18.01 -17.45 3.79
N VAL A 299 18.51 -16.27 3.49
CA VAL A 299 19.84 -16.11 2.91
C VAL A 299 20.71 -15.59 4.03
#